data_AF-W2Q7M1-F1
#
_entry.id   AF-W2Q7M1-F1
#
_cell.length_a   1.000
_cell.length_b   1.000
_cell.length_c   1.000
_cell.angle_alpha   90.00
_cell.angle_beta   90.00
_cell.angle_gamma   90.00
#
_symmetry.space_group_name_H-M   'P 1'
#
loop_
_entity.id
_entity.type
_entity.pdbx_description
1 polymer ?
#
loop_
_entity_poly.entity_id
_entity_poly.type
_entity_poly.pdbx_seq_one_letter_code
_entity_poly.pdbx_strand_id
1 'polypeptide(L)'
;MEIPLPGELRCELTVKTGRPLERCRDKGVALSFDISVSEGYDVLRAKVKSAFATKERLTWNDGLNVYIRLAKNAPQKAFVKMDQDGFMPLLRTAWRNARLRRGGHVDFGLDIFVHIEKTKRVPTATLHRATENRVQQVLPRVQEALQAANVPFGPATLRYAATAQARLPDGEAVRVPNNTTFQQLQHIDSLEQEASTATREPDEFRTDSGYPKRSNTNVSVFVPPPEQDMDDVDHALSDDGVEQMSV
;
A
#
# COMPACT_ATOMS: atom_id res chain seq x y z
N MET A 1 31.76 -24.57 31.64
CA MET A 1 31.81 -25.70 30.68
C MET A 1 31.45 -25.16 29.29
N GLU A 2 32.29 -25.40 28.30
CA GLU A 2 31.97 -25.09 26.90
C GLU A 2 31.20 -26.26 26.30
N ILE A 3 29.97 -26.01 25.86
CA ILE A 3 29.19 -27.03 25.14
C ILE A 3 29.78 -27.12 23.73
N PRO A 4 30.14 -28.32 23.24
CA PRO A 4 30.70 -28.48 21.90
C PRO A 4 29.67 -28.09 20.83
N LEU A 5 30.16 -27.64 19.67
CA LEU A 5 29.30 -27.39 18.50
C LEU A 5 28.65 -28.72 18.07
N PRO A 6 27.32 -28.79 17.91
CA PRO A 6 26.64 -29.97 17.41
C PRO A 6 27.12 -30.35 16.01
N GLY A 7 27.12 -31.65 15.71
CA GLY A 7 27.42 -32.15 14.36
C GLY A 7 26.34 -31.79 13.35
N GLU A 8 25.09 -31.66 13.78
CA GLU A 8 23.95 -31.25 12.97
C GLU A 8 23.40 -29.91 13.46
N LEU A 9 23.15 -28.99 12.52
CA LEU A 9 22.65 -27.65 12.81
C LEU A 9 21.43 -27.34 11.96
N ARG A 10 20.39 -26.82 12.62
CA ARG A 10 19.25 -26.22 11.94
C ARG A 10 19.63 -24.85 11.41
N CYS A 11 19.46 -24.64 10.11
CA CYS A 11 19.70 -23.37 9.44
C CYS A 11 18.40 -22.65 9.13
N GLU A 12 18.37 -21.35 9.42
CA GLU A 12 17.30 -20.44 9.04
C GLU A 12 17.83 -19.49 7.96
N LEU A 13 17.48 -19.78 6.71
CA LEU A 13 17.82 -18.97 5.56
C LEU A 13 16.75 -17.89 5.34
N THR A 14 17.16 -16.63 5.34
CA THR A 14 16.32 -15.50 4.96
C THR A 14 16.81 -14.86 3.67
N VAL A 15 15.99 -14.90 2.63
CA VAL A 15 16.28 -14.30 1.34
C VAL A 15 15.76 -12.86 1.28
N LYS A 16 16.66 -11.88 1.25
CA LYS A 16 16.33 -10.45 1.24
C LYS A 16 16.47 -9.86 -0.15
N THR A 17 15.55 -8.98 -0.52
CA THR A 17 15.63 -8.18 -1.75
C THR A 17 16.38 -6.87 -1.50
N GLY A 18 17.32 -6.54 -2.39
CA GLY A 18 18.13 -5.33 -2.33
C GLY A 18 19.62 -5.61 -2.11
N ARG A 19 20.40 -4.54 -1.96
CA ARG A 19 21.86 -4.64 -1.84
C ARG A 19 22.25 -5.31 -0.51
N PRO A 20 23.30 -6.15 -0.52
CA PRO A 20 23.88 -6.69 0.71
C PRO A 20 24.24 -5.57 1.69
N LEU A 21 24.10 -5.83 3.00
CA LEU A 21 24.53 -4.94 4.08
C LEU A 21 23.81 -3.57 4.21
N GLU A 22 22.97 -3.20 3.24
CA GLU A 22 22.14 -1.98 3.29
C GLU A 22 20.79 -2.22 3.99
N ARG A 23 20.00 -1.17 4.20
CA ARG A 23 18.67 -1.28 4.83
C ARG A 23 17.65 -1.89 3.87
N CYS A 24 17.44 -3.21 3.94
CA CYS A 24 16.37 -3.89 3.23
C CYS A 24 15.02 -3.64 3.93
N ARG A 25 14.03 -3.07 3.22
CA ARG A 25 12.67 -2.84 3.75
C ARG A 25 11.75 -4.06 3.58
N ASP A 26 12.04 -4.93 2.63
CA ASP A 26 11.19 -6.09 2.35
C ASP A 26 11.53 -7.23 3.30
N LYS A 27 10.49 -7.76 3.97
CA LYS A 27 10.61 -8.99 4.76
C LYS A 27 10.86 -10.12 3.78
N GLY A 28 12.05 -10.70 3.87
CA GLY A 28 12.51 -11.75 2.99
C GLY A 28 11.70 -13.04 3.09
N VAL A 29 11.97 -13.98 2.19
CA VAL A 29 11.46 -15.35 2.29
C VAL A 29 12.32 -16.10 3.30
N ALA A 30 11.71 -16.62 4.37
CA ALA A 30 12.36 -17.52 5.31
C ALA A 30 12.21 -18.98 4.85
N LEU A 31 13.30 -19.73 4.95
CA LEU A 31 13.44 -21.15 4.61
C LEU A 31 14.23 -21.80 5.73
N SER A 32 13.94 -23.05 6.04
CA SER A 32 14.67 -23.80 7.06
C SER A 32 15.08 -25.16 6.55
N PHE A 33 16.30 -25.58 6.86
CA PHE A 33 16.86 -26.88 6.49
C PHE A 33 18.00 -27.23 7.44
N ASP A 34 18.38 -28.51 7.49
CA ASP A 34 19.44 -28.98 8.38
C ASP A 34 20.75 -29.24 7.63
N ILE A 35 21.87 -28.95 8.28
CA ILE A 35 23.22 -29.19 7.75
C ILE A 35 24.04 -30.04 8.70
N SER A 36 24.91 -30.89 8.15
CA SER A 36 25.97 -31.49 8.94
C SER A 36 27.23 -30.63 8.83
N VAL A 37 27.83 -30.30 9.97
CA VAL A 37 29.01 -29.42 10.06
C VAL A 37 30.23 -30.03 9.38
N SER A 38 30.34 -31.36 9.31
CA SER A 38 31.43 -32.06 8.62
C SER A 38 31.34 -31.98 7.10
N GLU A 39 30.16 -31.69 6.54
CA GLU A 39 29.95 -31.55 5.09
C GLU A 39 30.56 -30.25 4.53
N GLY A 40 30.79 -29.25 5.37
CA GLY A 40 31.44 -28.00 5.00
C GLY A 40 30.56 -27.02 4.21
N TYR A 41 31.20 -25.97 3.70
CA TYR A 41 30.53 -24.83 3.05
C TYR A 41 29.89 -25.18 1.71
N ASP A 42 30.50 -26.05 0.91
CA ASP A 42 30.00 -26.39 -0.42
C ASP A 42 28.62 -27.06 -0.34
N VAL A 43 28.44 -27.94 0.63
CA VAL A 43 27.14 -28.60 0.87
C VAL A 43 26.11 -27.63 1.43
N LEU A 44 26.51 -26.71 2.33
CA LEU A 44 25.62 -25.61 2.74
C LEU A 44 25.15 -24.80 1.53
N ARG A 45 26.06 -24.42 0.63
CA ARG A 45 25.73 -23.64 -0.57
C ARG A 45 24.83 -24.42 -1.53
N ALA A 46 25.06 -25.72 -1.68
CA ALA A 46 24.17 -26.60 -2.46
C ALA A 46 22.76 -26.70 -1.84
N LYS A 47 22.65 -26.82 -0.51
CA LYS A 47 21.36 -26.84 0.21
C LYS A 47 20.63 -25.50 0.09
N VAL A 48 21.34 -24.38 0.19
CA VAL A 48 20.77 -23.06 -0.10
C VAL A 48 20.24 -23.01 -1.54
N LYS A 49 21.02 -23.44 -2.53
CA LYS A 49 20.59 -23.49 -3.93
C LYS A 49 19.34 -24.37 -4.12
N SER A 50 19.28 -25.52 -3.45
CA SER A 50 18.10 -26.40 -3.47
C SER A 50 16.88 -25.71 -2.85
N ALA A 51 17.05 -24.98 -1.75
CA ALA A 51 15.97 -24.25 -1.08
C ALA A 51 15.42 -23.09 -1.95
N PHE A 52 16.27 -22.50 -2.79
CA PHE A 52 15.83 -21.56 -3.83
C PHE A 52 14.99 -22.25 -4.89
N ALA A 53 15.39 -23.44 -5.36
CA ALA A 53 14.63 -24.19 -6.36
C ALA A 53 13.22 -24.60 -5.90
N THR A 54 13.01 -24.74 -4.58
CA THR A 54 11.68 -25.01 -4.01
C THR A 54 10.70 -23.83 -4.16
N LYS A 55 11.19 -22.61 -4.40
CA LYS A 55 10.37 -21.39 -4.49
C LYS A 55 10.41 -20.85 -5.92
N GLU A 56 9.32 -21.00 -6.67
CA GLU A 56 9.20 -20.57 -8.09
C GLU A 56 9.59 -19.11 -8.37
N ARG A 57 9.54 -18.23 -7.36
CA ARG A 57 9.86 -16.79 -7.50
C ARG A 57 11.31 -16.45 -7.21
N LEU A 58 12.15 -17.42 -6.84
CA LEU A 58 13.55 -17.19 -6.48
C LEU A 58 14.46 -17.87 -7.50
N THR A 59 15.25 -17.07 -8.21
CA THR A 59 16.29 -17.59 -9.10
C THR A 59 17.64 -17.54 -8.40
N TRP A 60 18.30 -18.69 -8.29
CA TRP A 60 19.67 -18.75 -7.80
C TRP A 60 20.64 -18.27 -8.89
N ASN A 61 21.61 -17.44 -8.50
CA ASN A 61 22.74 -17.05 -9.33
C ASN A 61 24.03 -17.46 -8.59
N ASP A 62 24.99 -18.05 -9.29
CA ASP A 62 26.24 -18.50 -8.68
C ASP A 62 27.10 -17.34 -8.13
N GLY A 63 26.86 -16.09 -8.55
CA GLY A 63 27.45 -14.90 -7.94
C GLY A 63 26.87 -14.51 -6.57
N LEU A 64 25.81 -15.18 -6.09
CA LEU A 64 25.20 -14.88 -4.80
C LEU A 64 26.10 -15.31 -3.64
N ASN A 65 26.28 -14.39 -2.70
CA ASN A 65 27.05 -14.62 -1.48
C ASN A 65 26.10 -14.98 -0.32
N VAL A 66 26.55 -15.92 0.50
CA VAL A 66 25.88 -16.34 1.73
C VAL A 66 26.45 -15.55 2.90
N TYR A 67 25.59 -14.97 3.73
CA TYR A 67 25.98 -14.17 4.90
C TYR A 67 25.46 -14.82 6.18
N ILE A 68 26.22 -14.72 7.26
CA ILE A 68 25.83 -15.21 8.58
C ILE A 68 25.60 -14.05 9.54
N ARG A 69 24.59 -14.20 10.39
CA ARG A 69 24.37 -13.33 11.54
C ARG A 69 24.98 -13.95 12.79
N LEU A 70 26.04 -13.32 13.30
CA LEU A 70 26.77 -13.83 14.46
C LEU A 70 26.13 -13.51 15.82
N ALA A 71 25.25 -12.51 15.91
CA ALA A 71 24.61 -12.11 17.16
C ALA A 71 23.14 -11.71 16.98
N LYS A 72 22.33 -11.97 18.00
CA LYS A 72 20.86 -11.79 17.98
C LYS A 72 20.43 -10.36 17.60
N ASN A 73 21.16 -9.35 18.05
CA ASN A 73 20.87 -7.93 17.78
C ASN A 73 21.85 -7.31 16.78
N ALA A 74 22.66 -8.11 16.08
CA ALA A 74 23.57 -7.59 15.07
C ALA A 74 22.78 -6.86 13.98
N PRO A 75 23.15 -5.60 13.65
CA PRO A 75 22.55 -4.92 12.51
C PRO A 75 23.00 -5.61 11.21
N GLN A 76 22.23 -5.44 10.13
CA GLN A 76 22.52 -6.09 8.85
C GLN A 76 23.91 -5.74 8.29
N LYS A 77 24.41 -4.51 8.54
CA LYS A 77 25.76 -4.08 8.18
C LYS A 77 26.88 -4.89 8.86
N ALA A 78 26.58 -5.57 9.96
CA ALA A 78 27.51 -6.40 10.72
C ALA A 78 27.37 -7.89 10.37
N PHE A 79 26.60 -8.25 9.34
CA PHE A 79 26.57 -9.61 8.84
C PHE A 79 27.87 -9.90 8.11
N VAL A 80 28.39 -11.11 8.29
CA VAL A 80 29.69 -11.50 7.75
C VAL A 80 29.46 -12.41 6.55
N LYS A 81 30.17 -12.15 5.45
CA LYS A 81 30.17 -13.05 4.30
C LYS A 81 30.81 -14.37 4.70
N MET A 82 30.17 -15.47 4.36
CA MET A 82 30.70 -16.80 4.57
C MET A 82 31.38 -17.29 3.29
N ASP A 83 32.61 -17.77 3.45
CA ASP A 83 33.44 -18.43 2.44
C ASP A 83 33.91 -19.79 2.98
N GLN A 84 34.69 -20.51 2.16
CA GLN A 84 35.13 -21.87 2.47
C GLN A 84 36.04 -21.90 3.70
N ASP A 85 36.97 -20.95 3.80
CA ASP A 85 37.93 -20.84 4.91
C ASP A 85 37.29 -20.31 6.21
N GLY A 86 36.33 -19.39 6.08
CA GLY A 86 35.62 -18.76 7.18
C GLY A 86 34.45 -19.57 7.71
N PHE A 87 34.03 -20.65 7.05
CA PHE A 87 32.89 -21.48 7.47
C PHE A 87 33.00 -21.92 8.94
N MET A 88 34.02 -22.72 9.28
CA MET A 88 34.17 -23.26 10.63
C MET A 88 34.41 -22.18 11.70
N PRO A 89 35.30 -21.18 11.49
CA PRO A 89 35.47 -20.08 12.44
C PRO A 89 34.19 -19.29 12.71
N LEU A 90 33.38 -19.03 11.68
CA LEU A 90 32.13 -18.30 11.81
C LEU A 90 31.06 -19.12 12.54
N LEU A 91 30.94 -20.42 12.26
CA LEU A 91 30.02 -21.32 12.98
C LEU A 91 30.36 -21.38 14.48
N ARG A 92 31.64 -21.57 14.82
CA ARG A 92 32.08 -21.57 16.23
C ARG A 92 31.79 -20.24 16.92
N THR A 93 31.97 -19.12 16.21
CA THR A 93 31.68 -17.79 16.74
C THR A 93 30.18 -17.60 16.98
N ALA A 94 29.33 -17.99 16.03
CA ALA A 94 27.88 -17.93 16.18
C ALA A 94 27.39 -18.82 17.33
N TRP A 95 27.95 -20.03 17.45
CA TRP A 95 27.65 -20.95 18.55
C TRP A 95 28.05 -20.39 19.90
N ARG A 96 29.27 -19.86 20.04
CA ARG A 96 29.72 -19.21 21.28
C ARG A 96 28.81 -18.04 21.67
N ASN A 97 28.34 -17.27 20.69
CA ASN A 97 27.42 -16.16 20.91
C ASN A 97 26.00 -16.63 21.23
N ALA A 98 25.62 -17.86 20.89
CA ALA A 98 24.32 -18.43 21.21
C ALA A 98 24.09 -18.51 22.73
N ARG A 99 25.15 -18.73 23.52
CA ARG A 99 25.10 -18.70 25.00
C ARG A 99 24.52 -17.41 25.55
N LEU A 100 24.67 -16.29 24.83
CA LEU A 100 24.17 -14.98 25.25
C LEU A 100 22.68 -14.79 24.92
N ARG A 101 22.03 -15.75 24.24
CA ARG A 101 20.60 -15.71 23.90
C ARG A 101 19.78 -16.17 25.11
N ARG A 102 18.51 -15.72 25.19
CA ARG A 102 17.58 -16.05 26.29
C ARG A 102 17.36 -17.57 26.48
N GLY A 103 17.36 -18.33 25.38
CA GLY A 103 17.28 -19.80 25.37
C GLY A 103 18.64 -20.51 25.29
N GLY A 104 19.74 -19.77 25.39
CA GLY A 104 21.11 -20.29 25.27
C GLY A 104 21.32 -21.09 23.99
N HIS A 105 21.87 -22.29 24.15
CA HIS A 105 22.17 -23.22 23.05
C HIS A 105 20.96 -24.10 22.63
N VAL A 106 19.91 -24.15 23.44
CA VAL A 106 18.74 -25.04 23.20
C VAL A 106 17.91 -24.56 22.01
N ASP A 107 17.89 -23.24 21.79
CA ASP A 107 17.16 -22.57 20.71
C ASP A 107 18.12 -22.03 19.63
N PHE A 108 19.24 -22.74 19.40
CA PHE A 108 20.22 -22.31 18.42
C PHE A 108 19.81 -22.73 17.01
N GLY A 109 19.29 -21.77 16.24
CA GLY A 109 19.26 -21.79 14.78
C GLY A 109 20.39 -20.97 14.17
N LEU A 110 21.04 -21.51 13.14
CA LEU A 110 22.04 -20.80 12.34
C LEU A 110 21.35 -19.82 11.39
N ASP A 111 21.38 -18.55 11.73
CA ASP A 111 20.77 -17.46 10.95
C ASP A 111 21.63 -17.09 9.72
N ILE A 112 21.14 -17.42 8.53
CA ILE A 112 21.82 -17.20 7.25
C ILE A 112 20.99 -16.27 6.35
N PHE A 113 21.65 -15.42 5.59
CA PHE A 113 21.03 -14.43 4.72
C PHE A 113 21.62 -14.50 3.31
N VAL A 114 20.76 -14.41 2.32
CA VAL A 114 21.15 -14.24 0.91
C VAL A 114 20.45 -13.00 0.38
N HIS A 115 21.20 -12.20 -0.38
CA HIS A 115 20.71 -10.96 -0.96
C HIS A 115 20.52 -11.12 -2.46
N ILE A 116 19.27 -10.99 -2.91
CA ILE A 116 18.95 -10.98 -4.33
C ILE A 116 18.68 -9.55 -4.77
N GLU A 117 19.13 -9.21 -5.97
CA GLU A 117 18.74 -7.95 -6.58
C GLU A 117 17.24 -7.95 -6.81
N LYS A 118 16.62 -6.79 -6.62
CA LYS A 118 15.26 -6.59 -7.09
C LYS A 118 15.33 -6.73 -8.61
N THR A 119 14.73 -7.77 -9.16
CA THR A 119 14.31 -7.72 -10.56
C THR A 119 13.49 -6.43 -10.66
N LYS A 120 14.01 -5.45 -11.39
CA LYS A 120 13.24 -4.25 -11.73
C LYS A 120 11.99 -4.81 -12.36
N ARG A 121 10.85 -4.71 -11.66
CA ARG A 121 9.58 -5.00 -12.29
C ARG A 121 9.61 -4.11 -13.53
N VAL A 122 9.63 -4.70 -14.72
CA VAL A 122 9.21 -3.97 -15.92
C VAL A 122 7.93 -3.29 -15.49
N PRO A 123 7.83 -1.94 -15.56
CA PRO A 123 6.67 -1.25 -15.04
C PRO A 123 5.45 -1.91 -15.66
N THR A 124 4.74 -2.72 -14.87
CA THR A 124 3.52 -3.36 -15.33
C THR A 124 2.53 -2.22 -15.40
N ALA A 125 2.53 -1.48 -16.52
CA ALA A 125 1.59 -0.41 -16.88
C ALA A 125 0.90 0.15 -15.62
N THR A 126 1.70 0.74 -14.72
CA THR A 126 1.25 0.87 -13.32
C THR A 126 0.15 1.89 -13.29
N LEU A 127 -1.06 1.44 -12.98
CA LEU A 127 -2.19 2.31 -12.71
C LEU A 127 -1.73 3.44 -11.78
N HIS A 128 -1.87 4.67 -12.25
CA HIS A 128 -1.45 5.85 -11.52
C HIS A 128 -2.56 6.30 -10.56
N ARG A 129 -2.16 7.02 -9.51
CA ARG A 129 -3.13 7.78 -8.72
C ARG A 129 -3.63 8.95 -9.58
N ALA A 130 -4.94 9.13 -9.65
CA ALA A 130 -5.54 10.33 -10.23
C ALA A 130 -5.35 11.52 -9.27
N THR A 131 -4.13 12.09 -9.25
CA THR A 131 -3.85 13.34 -8.56
C THR A 131 -4.35 14.52 -9.39
N GLU A 132 -4.70 15.63 -8.75
CA GLU A 132 -5.19 16.84 -9.41
C GLU A 132 -4.26 17.30 -10.55
N ASN A 133 -2.94 17.34 -10.31
CA ASN A 133 -1.96 17.70 -11.34
C ASN A 133 -2.04 16.79 -12.57
N ARG A 134 -2.24 15.48 -12.37
CA ARG A 134 -2.30 14.51 -13.46
C ARG A 134 -3.62 14.61 -14.21
N VAL A 135 -4.73 14.84 -13.49
CA VAL A 135 -6.04 15.13 -14.08
C VAL A 135 -5.95 16.37 -14.98
N GLN A 136 -5.33 17.46 -14.51
CA GLN A 136 -5.13 18.68 -15.29
C GLN A 136 -4.25 18.45 -16.53
N GLN A 137 -3.21 17.62 -16.43
CA GLN A 137 -2.35 17.27 -17.57
C GLN A 137 -3.09 16.51 -18.67
N VAL A 138 -4.00 15.60 -18.32
CA VAL A 138 -4.74 14.79 -19.31
C VAL A 138 -6.01 15.48 -19.82
N LEU A 139 -6.48 16.52 -19.13
CA LEU A 139 -7.74 17.21 -19.42
C LEU A 139 -7.86 17.68 -20.88
N PRO A 140 -6.86 18.35 -21.49
CA PRO A 140 -6.97 18.81 -22.88
C PRO A 140 -7.12 17.66 -23.87
N ARG A 141 -6.37 16.56 -23.66
CA ARG A 141 -6.42 15.37 -24.51
C ARG A 141 -7.78 14.67 -24.40
N VAL A 142 -8.36 14.67 -23.20
CA VAL A 142 -9.69 14.08 -22.96
C VAL A 142 -10.78 14.92 -23.59
N GLN A 143 -10.69 16.25 -23.50
CA GLN A 143 -11.60 17.16 -24.15
C GLN A 143 -11.60 16.96 -25.68
N GLU A 144 -10.42 16.90 -26.29
CA GLU A 144 -10.28 16.65 -27.74
C GLU A 144 -10.90 15.31 -28.15
N ALA A 145 -10.67 14.24 -27.37
CA ALA A 145 -11.23 12.93 -27.65
C ALA A 145 -12.77 12.90 -27.54
N LEU A 146 -13.35 13.61 -26.57
CA LEU A 146 -14.81 13.72 -26.42
C LEU A 146 -15.43 14.55 -27.55
N GLN A 147 -14.76 15.62 -27.98
CA GLN A 147 -15.17 16.41 -29.14
C GLN A 147 -15.11 15.60 -30.44
N ALA A 148 -14.02 14.86 -30.66
CA ALA A 148 -13.86 13.99 -31.83
C ALA A 148 -14.91 12.87 -31.87
N ALA A 149 -15.33 12.38 -30.70
CA ALA A 149 -16.40 11.38 -30.58
C ALA A 149 -17.81 11.97 -30.69
N ASN A 150 -17.93 13.31 -30.82
CA ASN A 150 -19.20 14.05 -30.82
C ASN A 150 -20.09 13.74 -29.61
N VAL A 151 -19.45 13.54 -28.44
CA VAL A 151 -20.13 13.23 -27.19
C VAL A 151 -20.42 14.53 -26.45
N PRO A 152 -21.66 14.81 -25.99
CA PRO A 152 -21.93 15.98 -25.17
C PRO A 152 -21.23 15.83 -23.81
N PHE A 153 -20.55 16.88 -23.35
CA PHE A 153 -19.91 16.89 -22.04
C PHE A 153 -19.99 18.29 -21.43
N GLY A 154 -20.23 18.35 -20.12
CA GLY A 154 -20.01 19.55 -19.32
C GLY A 154 -18.85 19.36 -18.32
N PRO A 155 -18.73 20.27 -17.35
CA PRO A 155 -17.63 20.26 -16.37
C PRO A 155 -17.53 18.95 -15.58
N ALA A 156 -18.66 18.34 -15.20
CA ALA A 156 -18.66 17.12 -14.40
C ALA A 156 -18.25 15.89 -15.23
N THR A 157 -18.80 15.77 -16.44
CA THR A 157 -18.47 14.71 -17.41
C THR A 157 -16.99 14.74 -17.80
N LEU A 158 -16.46 15.94 -18.10
CA LEU A 158 -15.06 16.12 -18.48
C LEU A 158 -14.10 15.74 -17.34
N ARG A 159 -14.39 16.17 -16.11
CA ARG A 159 -13.58 15.83 -14.93
C ARG A 159 -13.59 14.34 -14.63
N TYR A 160 -14.73 13.67 -14.79
CA TYR A 160 -14.83 12.23 -14.61
C TYR A 160 -13.97 11.48 -15.63
N ALA A 161 -14.09 11.81 -16.92
CA ALA A 161 -13.29 11.20 -17.97
C ALA A 161 -11.78 11.45 -17.77
N ALA A 162 -11.41 12.68 -17.40
CA ALA A 162 -10.02 13.03 -17.08
C ALA A 162 -9.50 12.25 -15.87
N THR A 163 -10.32 12.04 -14.84
CA THR A 163 -9.96 11.24 -13.67
C THR A 163 -9.75 9.77 -14.03
N ALA A 164 -10.61 9.20 -14.89
CA ALA A 164 -10.45 7.84 -15.37
C ALA A 164 -9.16 7.70 -16.20
N GLN A 165 -8.89 8.64 -17.12
CA GLN A 165 -7.69 8.65 -17.95
C GLN A 165 -6.42 8.88 -17.13
N ALA A 166 -6.47 9.71 -16.09
CA ALA A 166 -5.33 9.98 -15.22
C ALA A 166 -4.85 8.74 -14.46
N ARG A 167 -5.69 7.70 -14.32
CA ARG A 167 -5.26 6.42 -13.73
C ARG A 167 -4.48 5.55 -14.70
N LEU A 168 -4.56 5.82 -16.01
CA LEU A 168 -3.89 5.01 -17.01
C LEU A 168 -2.42 5.44 -17.20
N PRO A 169 -1.56 4.55 -17.70
CA PRO A 169 -0.16 4.86 -18.01
C PRO A 169 -0.02 5.99 -19.01
N ASP A 170 1.14 6.65 -18.97
CA ASP A 170 1.48 7.70 -19.93
C ASP A 170 1.57 7.09 -21.34
N GLY A 171 0.84 7.67 -22.30
CA GLY A 171 0.81 7.22 -23.70
C GLY A 171 -0.38 6.33 -24.08
N GLU A 172 -1.20 5.88 -23.12
CA GLU A 172 -2.45 5.17 -23.45
C GLU A 172 -3.40 6.10 -24.22
N ALA A 173 -4.09 5.54 -25.23
CA ALA A 173 -5.10 6.25 -25.99
C ALA A 173 -6.24 6.69 -25.06
N VAL A 174 -6.79 7.88 -25.29
CA VAL A 174 -7.95 8.34 -24.53
C VAL A 174 -9.14 7.50 -24.96
N ARG A 175 -9.76 6.81 -24.00
CA ARG A 175 -11.02 6.09 -24.22
C ARG A 175 -12.16 6.89 -23.61
N VAL A 176 -13.18 7.16 -24.40
CA VAL A 176 -14.39 7.81 -23.91
C VAL A 176 -15.15 6.82 -23.03
N PRO A 177 -15.38 7.12 -21.74
CA PRO A 177 -16.18 6.26 -20.88
C PRO A 177 -17.62 6.19 -21.38
N ASN A 178 -18.24 5.00 -21.34
CA ASN A 178 -19.65 4.80 -21.66
C ASN A 178 -20.36 3.98 -20.58
N ASN A 179 -20.09 4.29 -19.31
CA ASN A 179 -20.73 3.64 -18.18
C ASN A 179 -21.90 4.49 -17.64
N THR A 180 -22.71 3.90 -16.78
CA THR A 180 -23.90 4.55 -16.20
C THR A 180 -23.57 5.86 -15.49
N THR A 181 -22.45 5.93 -14.76
CA THR A 181 -22.03 7.16 -14.08
C THR A 181 -21.73 8.28 -15.06
N PHE A 182 -21.05 7.97 -16.17
CA PHE A 182 -20.75 8.95 -17.22
C PHE A 182 -22.05 9.52 -17.82
N GLN A 183 -23.03 8.67 -18.12
CA GLN A 183 -24.33 9.10 -18.65
C GLN A 183 -25.12 9.95 -17.65
N GLN A 184 -25.09 9.60 -16.36
CA GLN A 184 -25.72 10.41 -15.30
C GLN A 184 -25.08 11.79 -15.18
N LEU A 185 -23.75 11.88 -15.27
CA LEU A 185 -23.04 13.16 -15.25
C LEU A 185 -23.34 14.02 -16.47
N GLN A 186 -23.54 13.42 -17.65
CA GLN A 186 -24.00 14.14 -18.84
C GLN A 186 -25.38 14.76 -18.60
N HIS A 187 -26.29 14.02 -17.96
CA HIS A 187 -27.62 14.52 -17.64
C HIS A 187 -27.59 15.66 -16.60
N ILE A 188 -26.73 15.55 -15.59
CA ILE A 188 -26.51 16.64 -14.61
C ILE A 188 -25.95 17.88 -15.31
N ASP A 189 -24.93 17.71 -16.15
CA ASP A 189 -24.35 18.82 -16.93
C ASP A 189 -25.40 19.50 -17.82
N SER A 190 -26.34 18.75 -18.43
CA SER A 190 -27.43 19.35 -19.22
C SER A 190 -28.40 20.16 -18.36
N LEU A 191 -28.79 19.65 -17.18
CA LEU A 191 -29.69 20.36 -16.28
C LEU A 191 -29.07 21.66 -15.74
N GLU A 192 -27.76 21.65 -15.44
CA GLU A 192 -27.03 22.84 -15.00
C GLU A 192 -26.93 23.89 -16.11
N GLN A 193 -26.74 23.47 -17.36
CA GLN A 193 -26.75 24.38 -18.51
C GLN A 193 -28.12 25.03 -18.71
N GLU A 194 -29.19 24.24 -18.66
CA GLU A 194 -30.56 24.74 -18.78
C GLU A 194 -30.90 25.76 -17.68
N ALA A 195 -30.59 25.46 -16.42
CA ALA A 195 -30.79 26.37 -15.30
C ALA A 195 -30.00 27.68 -15.44
N SER A 196 -28.76 27.59 -15.94
CA SER A 196 -27.91 28.76 -16.20
C SER A 196 -28.44 29.63 -17.35
N THR A 197 -29.07 29.02 -18.37
CA THR A 197 -29.70 29.75 -19.48
C THR A 197 -31.02 30.40 -19.09
N ALA A 198 -31.86 29.73 -18.30
CA ALA A 198 -33.15 30.27 -17.84
C ALA A 198 -33.01 31.49 -16.94
N THR A 199 -31.89 31.59 -16.19
CA THR A 199 -31.60 32.76 -15.33
C THR A 199 -31.13 33.98 -16.15
N ARG A 200 -30.82 33.83 -17.44
CA ARG A 200 -30.26 34.88 -18.31
C ARG A 200 -31.26 35.51 -19.29
N GLU A 201 -32.55 35.20 -19.21
CA GLU A 201 -33.57 35.95 -19.96
C GLU A 201 -33.83 37.29 -19.27
N PRO A 202 -33.55 38.44 -19.91
CA PRO A 202 -33.85 39.74 -19.33
C PRO A 202 -35.35 39.99 -19.36
N ASP A 203 -35.93 40.18 -18.18
CA ASP A 203 -37.31 40.62 -17.97
C ASP A 203 -37.53 41.95 -18.73
N GLU A 204 -38.18 41.90 -19.90
CA GLU A 204 -38.47 43.08 -20.70
C GLU A 204 -39.46 43.98 -19.95
N PHE A 205 -38.92 45.11 -19.52
CA PHE A 205 -39.60 46.25 -18.90
C PHE A 205 -40.90 46.64 -19.64
N ARG A 206 -42.06 46.35 -19.03
CA ARG A 206 -43.31 47.06 -19.33
C ARG A 206 -43.54 48.14 -18.27
N THR A 207 -43.06 49.34 -18.54
CA THR A 207 -43.46 50.54 -17.80
C THR A 207 -44.86 50.96 -18.24
N ASP A 208 -45.85 50.91 -17.35
CA ASP A 208 -46.82 52.00 -17.28
C ASP A 208 -47.42 52.17 -15.87
N SER A 209 -47.04 53.29 -15.27
CA SER A 209 -47.78 54.19 -14.37
C SER A 209 -48.82 53.67 -13.36
N GLY A 210 -48.57 53.94 -12.07
CA GLY A 210 -49.62 54.12 -11.05
C GLY A 210 -49.33 53.56 -9.65
N TYR A 211 -48.50 54.24 -8.84
CA TYR A 211 -48.42 54.00 -7.39
C TYR A 211 -49.69 54.51 -6.65
N PRO A 212 -49.97 54.18 -5.34
CA PRO A 212 -49.21 53.34 -4.39
C PRO A 212 -50.00 52.44 -3.39
N LYS A 213 -49.24 51.51 -2.77
CA LYS A 213 -49.15 51.15 -1.33
C LYS A 213 -50.13 50.17 -0.62
N ARG A 214 -49.44 49.33 0.19
CA ARG A 214 -49.81 48.51 1.38
C ARG A 214 -50.11 47.04 1.06
N SER A 215 -49.55 46.04 1.75
CA SER A 215 -48.85 46.00 3.04
C SER A 215 -48.05 44.70 3.22
N ASN A 216 -46.90 44.82 3.89
CA ASN A 216 -46.15 43.87 4.72
C ASN A 216 -46.49 42.37 4.68
N THR A 217 -45.45 41.56 4.41
CA THR A 217 -45.10 40.46 5.35
C THR A 217 -43.59 40.27 5.40
N ASN A 218 -43.07 40.20 6.62
CA ASN A 218 -41.65 40.18 6.98
C ASN A 218 -40.90 38.96 6.44
N VAL A 219 -39.66 39.22 6.05
CA VAL A 219 -38.56 38.27 5.85
C VAL A 219 -38.27 37.57 7.19
N SER A 220 -38.38 36.24 7.23
CA SER A 220 -37.86 35.43 8.34
C SER A 220 -36.42 35.04 8.03
N VAL A 221 -35.48 35.67 8.75
CA VAL A 221 -34.06 35.31 8.73
C VAL A 221 -33.88 34.04 9.56
N PHE A 222 -33.46 32.94 8.92
CA PHE A 222 -33.10 31.72 9.62
C PHE A 222 -31.76 31.91 10.32
N VAL A 223 -31.78 31.95 11.65
CA VAL A 223 -30.60 31.95 12.53
C VAL A 223 -30.38 30.51 13.01
N PRO A 224 -29.22 29.87 12.74
CA PRO A 224 -28.93 28.54 13.26
C PRO A 224 -28.67 28.59 14.78
N PRO A 225 -29.09 27.57 15.56
CA PRO A 225 -28.92 27.54 17.00
C PRO A 225 -27.46 27.25 17.42
N PRO A 226 -26.99 27.80 18.55
CA PRO A 226 -25.61 27.62 19.03
C PRO A 226 -25.37 26.22 19.63
N GLU A 227 -24.13 25.73 19.44
CA GLU A 227 -23.59 24.48 19.98
C GLU A 227 -23.65 24.48 21.53
N GLN A 228 -24.25 23.44 22.11
CA GLN A 228 -24.19 23.20 23.56
C GLN A 228 -23.11 22.17 23.85
N ASP A 229 -21.99 22.65 24.41
CA ASP A 229 -21.09 21.84 25.23
C ASP A 229 -21.82 21.46 26.54
N MET A 230 -21.86 20.17 26.86
CA MET A 230 -22.28 19.70 28.18
C MET A 230 -21.37 18.54 28.61
N ASP A 231 -20.40 18.88 29.45
CA ASP A 231 -19.60 17.96 30.26
C ASP A 231 -20.46 17.21 31.28
N ASP A 232 -20.07 15.95 31.51
CA ASP A 232 -20.24 15.09 32.70
C ASP A 232 -21.53 15.16 33.54
N VAL A 233 -22.36 14.11 33.45
CA VAL A 233 -23.13 13.61 34.61
C VAL A 233 -23.18 12.07 34.59
N ASP A 234 -22.32 11.46 35.42
CA ASP A 234 -22.51 10.13 36.01
C ASP A 234 -23.89 10.05 36.69
N HIS A 235 -24.71 9.03 36.41
CA HIS A 235 -25.51 8.33 37.43
C HIS A 235 -26.17 7.04 36.90
N ALA A 236 -25.70 5.94 37.50
CA ALA A 236 -26.39 4.71 37.91
C ALA A 236 -27.84 4.47 37.46
N LEU A 237 -28.06 3.32 36.82
CA LEU A 237 -29.23 2.48 37.10
C LEU A 237 -28.80 1.01 37.23
N SER A 238 -28.82 0.54 38.47
CA SER A 238 -28.81 -0.87 38.85
C SER A 238 -30.15 -1.53 38.49
N ASP A 239 -30.04 -2.79 38.04
CA ASP A 239 -30.74 -3.98 38.54
C ASP A 239 -32.25 -3.91 38.85
N ASP A 240 -33.04 -4.68 38.10
CA ASP A 240 -34.03 -5.60 38.68
C ASP A 240 -34.65 -6.55 37.62
N GLY A 241 -34.80 -7.83 37.98
CA GLY A 241 -36.03 -8.57 37.64
C GLY A 241 -36.00 -9.68 36.57
N VAL A 242 -35.31 -10.78 36.86
CA VAL A 242 -35.75 -12.20 36.74
C VAL A 242 -37.10 -12.50 36.04
N GLU A 243 -37.08 -13.36 35.01
CA GLU A 243 -37.94 -14.58 35.02
C GLU A 243 -37.40 -15.69 34.09
N GLN A 244 -37.32 -16.89 34.66
CA GLN A 244 -36.97 -18.15 34.02
C GLN A 244 -38.20 -18.71 33.30
N MET A 245 -38.04 -19.38 32.16
CA MET A 245 -38.91 -20.51 31.84
C MET A 245 -38.25 -21.49 30.86
N SER A 246 -38.04 -22.69 31.39
CA SER A 246 -37.65 -23.91 30.71
C SER A 246 -38.72 -24.39 29.72
N VAL A 247 -38.29 -24.94 28.58
CA VAL A 247 -38.67 -26.28 28.06
C VAL A 247 -37.49 -26.80 27.22
#